data_AF-A0A1S8WRK2-F1
#
_entry.id   AF-A0A1S8WRK2-F1
#
_cell.length_a   1.000
_cell.length_b   1.000
_cell.length_c   1.000
_cell.angle_alpha   90.00
_cell.angle_beta   90.00
_cell.angle_gamma   90.00
#
_symmetry.space_group_name_H-M   'P 1'
#
loop_
_entity.id
_entity.type
_entity.pdbx_description
1 polymer ?
#
loop_
_entity_poly.entity_id
_entity_poly.type
_entity_poly.pdbx_seq_one_letter_code
_entity_poly.pdbx_strand_id
1 'polypeptide(L)'
;MHISWPHIIKFSYRDRTFMITLRRPDTDPSDTTLSFKCQGETFAKRLFDVCADHHAFFRLRGSARPKKPSFLPTFATRKYHFPSSLVFSPPSQPSMNGAQRPQSQFRPVHMHPQNP
;
A
#
# COMPACT_ATOMS: atom_id res chain seq x y z
N MET A 1 -6.44 27.28 -18.42
CA MET A 1 -6.02 26.19 -19.32
C MET A 1 -6.04 24.90 -18.52
N HIS A 2 -6.81 23.89 -18.94
CA HIS A 2 -6.92 22.61 -18.24
C HIS A 2 -6.32 21.50 -19.11
N ILE A 3 -5.53 20.61 -18.51
CA ILE A 3 -4.84 19.51 -19.21
C ILE A 3 -5.33 18.19 -18.61
N SER A 4 -5.85 17.30 -19.46
CA SER A 4 -6.32 15.98 -19.04
C SER A 4 -5.18 14.96 -19.06
N TRP A 5 -4.96 14.25 -17.94
CA TRP A 5 -3.93 13.21 -17.81
C TRP A 5 -3.88 12.16 -18.93
N PRO A 6 -5.01 11.69 -19.51
CA PRO A 6 -4.99 10.71 -20.59
C PRO A 6 -4.39 11.23 -21.90
N HIS A 7 -4.45 12.55 -22.13
CA HIS A 7 -3.93 13.17 -23.35
C HIS A 7 -2.44 13.50 -23.25
N ILE A 8 -1.83 13.33 -22.07
CA ILE A 8 -0.40 13.59 -21.90
C ILE A 8 0.39 12.39 -22.42
N ILE A 9 1.28 12.62 -23.40
CA ILE A 9 2.16 11.60 -23.97
C ILE A 9 3.44 11.51 -23.16
N LYS A 10 4.11 12.65 -22.97
CA LYS A 10 5.39 12.72 -22.28
C LYS A 10 5.62 14.08 -21.62
N PHE A 11 6.46 14.04 -20.60
CA PHE A 11 7.10 15.22 -20.04
C PHE A 11 8.58 15.21 -20.43
N SER A 12 9.16 16.39 -20.61
CA SER A 12 10.60 16.54 -20.85
C SER A 12 11.04 17.91 -20.36
N TYR A 13 12.32 18.07 -20.06
CA TYR A 13 12.90 19.37 -19.75
C TYR A 13 14.27 19.49 -20.41
N ARG A 14 14.66 20.73 -20.74
CA ARG A 14 15.98 21.10 -21.24
C ARG A 14 16.34 22.47 -20.69
N ASP A 15 17.46 22.56 -19.98
CA ASP A 15 17.91 23.77 -19.30
C ASP A 15 16.79 24.37 -18.42
N ARG A 16 16.38 25.61 -18.70
CA ARG A 16 15.28 26.30 -18.02
C ARG A 16 13.93 26.14 -18.75
N THR A 17 13.80 25.19 -19.65
CA THR A 17 12.57 24.98 -20.43
C THR A 17 11.94 23.65 -20.06
N PHE A 18 10.71 23.69 -19.61
CA PHE A 18 9.88 22.51 -19.37
C PHE A 18 8.91 22.32 -20.55
N MET A 19 8.80 21.11 -21.07
CA MET A 19 8.00 20.78 -22.23
C MET A 19 7.04 19.63 -21.94
N ILE A 20 5.77 19.82 -22.32
CA ILE A 20 4.72 18.81 -22.23
C ILE A 20 4.23 18.50 -23.64
N THR A 21 4.28 17.23 -24.04
CA THR A 21 3.71 16.79 -25.32
C THR A 21 2.35 16.14 -25.05
N LEU A 22 1.32 16.68 -25.70
CA LEU A 22 -0.07 16.24 -25.61
C LEU A 22 -0.52 15.65 -26.94
N ARG A 23 -1.28 14.55 -26.89
CA ARG A 23 -1.99 14.01 -28.03
C ARG A 23 -3.31 14.76 -28.18
N ARG A 24 -3.59 15.33 -29.36
CA ARG A 24 -4.94 15.84 -29.66
C ARG A 24 -5.85 14.70 -30.14
N PRO A 25 -7.13 14.68 -29.73
CA PRO A 25 -8.12 13.77 -30.31
C PRO A 25 -8.59 14.25 -31.70
N ASP A 26 -8.67 13.28 -32.62
CA ASP A 26 -9.39 13.15 -33.90
C ASP A 26 -9.40 14.27 -34.97
N THR A 27 -9.09 15.54 -34.67
CA THR A 27 -9.14 16.63 -35.68
C THR A 27 -7.78 17.02 -36.25
N ASP A 28 -6.68 16.62 -35.60
CA ASP A 28 -5.32 16.91 -36.06
C ASP A 28 -4.38 15.83 -35.49
N PRO A 29 -3.72 15.00 -36.34
CA PRO A 29 -2.83 13.95 -35.87
C PRO A 29 -1.55 14.49 -35.24
N SER A 30 -1.33 15.81 -35.29
CA SER A 30 -0.15 16.45 -34.74
C SER A 30 -0.20 16.56 -33.21
N ASP A 31 0.91 16.14 -32.58
CA ASP A 31 1.09 16.31 -31.16
C ASP A 31 1.27 17.80 -30.82
N THR A 32 0.59 18.26 -29.78
CA THR A 32 0.77 19.61 -29.26
C THR A 32 1.88 19.63 -28.23
N THR A 33 2.93 20.41 -28.48
CA THR A 33 3.98 20.64 -27.49
C THR A 33 3.78 21.98 -26.81
N LEU A 34 3.62 21.97 -25.48
CA LEU A 34 3.55 23.14 -24.62
C LEU A 34 4.92 23.39 -24.00
N SER A 35 5.48 24.58 -24.19
CA SER A 35 6.81 24.95 -23.69
C SER A 35 6.70 26.07 -22.66
N PHE A 36 7.23 25.82 -21.47
CA PHE A 36 7.22 26.74 -20.33
C PHE A 36 8.65 27.15 -19.98
N LYS A 37 8.92 28.45 -19.95
CA LYS A 37 10.19 28.98 -19.46
C LYS A 37 10.14 29.10 -17.93
N CYS A 38 11.08 28.44 -17.27
CA CYS A 38 11.26 28.40 -15.83
C CYS A 38 12.31 29.44 -15.39
N GLN A 39 12.26 29.84 -14.12
CA GLN A 39 13.25 30.77 -13.56
C GLN A 39 14.65 30.14 -13.46
N GLY A 40 14.73 28.81 -13.29
CA GLY A 40 15.98 28.06 -13.21
C GLY A 40 15.80 26.60 -13.63
N GLU A 41 16.92 25.92 -13.88
CA GLU A 41 16.95 24.51 -14.29
C GLU A 41 16.41 23.60 -13.17
N THR A 42 16.72 23.92 -11.92
CA THR A 42 16.21 23.20 -10.75
C THR A 42 14.69 23.26 -10.64
N PHE A 43 14.07 24.37 -11.07
CA PHE A 43 12.61 24.50 -11.10
C PHE A 43 11.99 23.65 -12.21
N ALA A 44 12.61 23.63 -13.40
CA ALA A 44 12.18 22.78 -14.51
C ALA A 44 12.26 21.29 -14.12
N LYS A 45 13.35 20.87 -13.45
CA LYS A 45 13.48 19.50 -12.94
C LYS A 45 12.41 19.17 -11.89
N ARG A 46 12.18 20.06 -10.91
CA ARG A 46 11.15 19.85 -9.88
C ARG A 46 9.75 19.70 -10.47
N LEU A 47 9.41 20.54 -11.45
CA LEU A 47 8.14 20.42 -12.18
C LEU A 47 8.02 19.07 -12.88
N PHE A 48 9.09 18.63 -13.55
CA PHE A 48 9.12 17.31 -14.19
C PHE A 48 8.86 16.19 -13.18
N ASP A 49 9.58 16.17 -12.05
CA ASP A 49 9.46 15.13 -11.04
C ASP A 49 8.02 15.06 -10.47
N VAL A 50 7.45 16.21 -10.11
CA VAL A 50 6.08 16.30 -9.56
C VAL A 50 5.03 15.92 -10.61
N CYS A 51 5.18 16.36 -11.86
CA CYS A 51 4.24 16.00 -12.92
C CYS A 51 4.30 14.52 -13.27
N ALA A 52 5.50 13.91 -13.25
CA ALA A 52 5.69 12.49 -13.51
C ALA A 52 5.04 11.63 -12.42
N ASP A 53 5.20 11.99 -11.15
CA ASP A 53 4.57 11.30 -10.02
C ASP A 53 3.04 11.35 -10.09
N HIS A 54 2.49 12.55 -10.31
CA HIS A 54 1.03 12.70 -10.50
C HIS A 54 0.54 11.94 -11.73
N HIS A 55 1.27 11.95 -12.85
CA HIS A 55 0.89 11.19 -14.03
C HIS A 55 0.83 9.70 -13.76
N ALA A 56 1.82 9.15 -13.04
CA ALA A 56 1.82 7.76 -12.61
C ALA A 56 0.59 7.47 -11.72
N PHE A 57 0.34 8.31 -10.71
CA PHE A 57 -0.81 8.17 -9.81
C PHE A 57 -2.15 8.12 -10.54
N PHE A 58 -2.42 9.08 -11.43
CA PHE A 58 -3.68 9.15 -12.17
C PHE A 58 -3.83 8.05 -13.22
N ARG A 59 -2.72 7.55 -13.81
CA ARG A 59 -2.77 6.37 -14.69
C ARG A 59 -3.07 5.07 -13.92
N LEU A 60 -2.51 4.89 -12.72
CA LEU A 60 -2.73 3.67 -11.93
C LEU A 60 -4.17 3.54 -11.42
N ARG A 61 -4.88 4.64 -11.16
CA ARG A 61 -6.30 4.59 -10.75
C ARG A 61 -7.27 4.28 -11.89
N GLY A 62 -6.84 4.45 -13.15
CA GLY A 62 -7.62 4.14 -14.34
C GLY A 62 -7.38 2.75 -14.92
N SER A 63 -6.29 2.06 -14.55
CA SER A 63 -6.10 0.67 -14.93
C SER A 63 -6.83 -0.24 -13.94
N ALA A 64 -7.78 -1.03 -14.43
CA ALA A 64 -8.35 -2.13 -13.66
C ALA A 64 -7.19 -2.94 -13.06
N ARG A 65 -7.28 -3.21 -11.75
CA ARG A 65 -6.30 -3.82 -10.83
C ARG A 65 -5.04 -4.37 -11.54
N PRO A 66 -3.82 -3.96 -11.14
CA PRO A 66 -2.61 -4.55 -11.69
C PRO A 66 -2.74 -6.08 -11.62
N LYS A 67 -2.68 -6.76 -12.78
CA LYS A 67 -2.55 -8.21 -12.82
C LYS A 67 -1.30 -8.50 -12.00
N LYS A 68 -1.52 -9.01 -10.78
CA LYS A 68 -0.49 -9.22 -9.76
C LYS A 68 0.72 -9.84 -10.45
N PRO A 69 1.86 -9.14 -10.54
CA PRO A 69 3.03 -9.75 -11.10
C PRO A 69 3.51 -10.77 -10.06
N SER A 70 3.16 -12.03 -10.30
CA SER A 70 3.45 -13.15 -9.41
C SER A 70 4.96 -13.45 -9.47
N PHE A 71 5.72 -12.83 -8.58
CA PHE A 71 7.16 -13.04 -8.45
C PHE A 71 7.56 -13.81 -7.18
N LEU A 72 6.62 -14.46 -6.49
CA LEU A 72 6.93 -15.32 -5.34
C LEU A 72 6.25 -16.68 -5.50
N PRO A 73 6.98 -17.82 -5.42
CA PRO A 73 6.35 -19.12 -5.32
C PRO A 73 5.60 -19.19 -3.98
N THR A 74 4.30 -19.44 -4.04
CA THR A 74 3.47 -19.70 -2.85
C THR A 74 4.02 -20.93 -2.12
N PHE A 75 4.83 -20.71 -1.07
CA PHE A 75 5.11 -21.76 -0.10
C PHE A 75 3.82 -22.07 0.65
N ALA A 76 3.41 -23.33 0.54
CA ALA A 76 2.16 -23.85 1.07
C ALA A 76 1.91 -23.44 2.53
N THR A 77 0.69 -23.03 2.82
CA THR A 77 0.16 -22.91 4.17
C THR A 77 0.34 -24.25 4.90
N ARG A 78 1.29 -24.33 5.84
CA ARG A 78 1.29 -25.43 6.82
C ARG A 78 0.11 -25.17 7.74
N LYS A 79 -0.97 -25.93 7.51
CA LYS A 79 -2.06 -26.05 8.47
C LYS A 79 -1.49 -26.73 9.73
N TYR A 80 -1.37 -25.98 10.81
CA TYR A 80 -1.07 -26.57 12.12
C TYR A 80 -2.31 -27.34 12.58
N HIS A 81 -2.19 -28.66 12.67
CA HIS A 81 -3.15 -29.47 13.39
C HIS A 81 -2.83 -29.35 14.88
N PHE A 82 -3.68 -28.67 15.63
CA PHE A 82 -3.66 -28.77 17.09
C PHE A 82 -4.23 -30.14 17.46
N PRO A 83 -3.48 -31.03 18.13
CA PRO A 83 -4.05 -32.26 18.66
C PRO A 83 -5.05 -31.89 19.76
N SER A 84 -6.31 -32.28 19.58
CA SER A 84 -7.41 -31.99 20.52
C SER A 84 -7.36 -32.81 21.81
N SER A 85 -6.19 -33.29 22.25
CA SER A 85 -6.08 -34.20 23.39
C SER A 85 -5.75 -33.54 24.73
N LEU A 86 -5.77 -32.20 24.83
CA LEU A 86 -5.57 -31.52 26.12
C LEU A 86 -6.83 -31.42 27.00
N VAL A 87 -7.95 -32.01 26.60
CA VAL A 87 -9.20 -31.94 27.38
C VAL A 87 -9.23 -32.89 28.59
N PHE A 88 -8.29 -33.85 28.70
CA PHE A 88 -8.28 -34.77 29.84
C PHE A 88 -6.86 -35.05 30.35
N SER A 89 -6.24 -34.05 30.96
CA SER A 89 -5.17 -34.32 31.94
C SER A 89 -5.80 -34.31 33.33
N PRO A 90 -5.81 -35.43 34.09
CA PRO A 90 -6.19 -35.39 35.49
C PRO A 90 -5.20 -34.49 36.26
N PRO A 91 -5.62 -33.86 37.37
CA PRO A 91 -4.75 -32.98 38.13
C PRO A 91 -3.60 -33.82 38.72
N SER A 92 -2.40 -33.69 38.14
CA SER A 92 -1.20 -34.18 38.80
C SER A 92 -0.97 -33.32 40.05
N GLN A 93 -0.88 -34.01 41.18
CA GLN A 93 -0.66 -33.42 42.49
C GLN A 93 0.54 -32.46 42.49
N PRO A 94 0.50 -31.37 43.27
CA PRO A 94 1.63 -30.45 43.36
C PRO A 94 2.82 -31.15 44.03
N SER A 95 3.88 -31.35 43.25
CA SER A 95 5.20 -31.74 43.76
C SER A 95 5.75 -30.61 44.64
N MET A 96 6.05 -30.90 45.90
CA MET A 96 6.34 -29.91 46.95
C MET A 96 7.72 -29.23 46.85
N ASN A 97 8.39 -29.23 45.71
CA ASN A 97 9.71 -28.62 45.58
C ASN A 97 9.88 -27.92 44.22
N GLY A 98 9.84 -26.59 44.24
CA GLY A 98 10.20 -25.75 43.09
C GLY A 98 9.51 -24.39 43.12
N ALA A 99 10.22 -23.36 43.59
CA ALA A 99 9.97 -21.91 43.47
C ALA A 99 8.52 -21.46 43.18
N GLN A 100 7.85 -20.89 44.19
CA GLN A 100 6.57 -20.18 44.01
C GLN A 100 6.72 -19.02 43.03
N ARG A 101 6.40 -19.28 41.76
CA ARG A 101 6.15 -18.24 40.77
C ARG A 101 4.87 -17.52 41.21
N PRO A 102 4.88 -16.21 41.49
CA PRO A 102 3.68 -15.52 41.95
C PRO A 102 2.61 -15.63 40.88
N GLN A 103 1.53 -16.35 41.19
CA GLN A 103 0.35 -16.44 40.35
C GLN A 103 -0.23 -15.03 40.20
N SER A 104 -0.52 -14.61 38.97
CA SER A 104 -1.16 -13.33 38.70
C SER A 104 -2.53 -13.29 39.39
N GLN A 105 -2.74 -12.29 40.25
CA GLN A 105 -3.98 -12.12 41.04
C GLN A 105 -5.18 -11.63 40.23
N PHE A 106 -5.20 -11.85 38.91
CA PHE A 106 -6.35 -11.51 38.10
C PHE A 106 -7.50 -12.45 38.49
N ARG A 107 -8.37 -11.96 39.38
CA ARG A 107 -9.68 -12.57 39.62
C ARG A 107 -10.59 -12.15 38.47
N PRO A 108 -11.11 -13.08 37.66
CA PRO A 108 -12.20 -12.78 36.76
C PRO A 108 -13.36 -12.21 37.59
N VAL A 109 -13.79 -11.01 37.27
CA VAL A 109 -14.96 -10.40 37.90
C VAL A 109 -16.14 -11.31 37.57
N HIS A 110 -16.76 -11.92 38.59
CA HIS A 110 -18.04 -12.59 38.41
C HIS A 110 -19.02 -11.54 37.88
N MET A 111 -19.56 -11.76 36.68
CA MET A 111 -20.72 -10.99 36.26
C MET A 111 -21.82 -11.22 37.29
N HIS A 112 -22.28 -10.12 37.86
CA HIS A 112 -23.38 -10.07 38.81
C HIS A 112 -24.63 -10.68 38.15
N PRO A 113 -25.22 -11.77 38.68
CA PRO A 113 -26.53 -12.19 38.24
C PRO A 113 -27.56 -11.37 39.02
N GLN A 114 -28.30 -10.50 38.33
CA GLN A 114 -29.64 -10.13 38.80
C GLN A 114 -30.68 -10.52 37.75
N ASN A 115 -31.11 -11.77 37.93
CA ASN A 115 -32.50 -12.26 37.95
C ASN A 115 -33.56 -11.20 38.32
N PRO A 116 -34.86 -11.53 38.19
CA PRO A 116 -35.57 -12.27 37.15
C PRO A 116 -36.55 -11.39 36.34
#